data_AF-A0A1V4YT07-F1
#
_entry.id   AF-A0A1V4YT07-F1
#
_cell.length_a   1.000
_cell.length_b   1.000
_cell.length_c   1.000
_cell.angle_alpha   90.00
_cell.angle_beta   90.00
_cell.angle_gamma   90.00
#
_symmetry.space_group_name_H-M   'P 1'
#
loop_
_entity.id
_entity.type
_entity.pdbx_description
1 polymer ?
#
loop_
_entity_poly.entity_id
_entity_poly.type
_entity_poly.pdbx_seq_one_letter_code
_entity_poly.pdbx_strand_id
1 'polypeptide(L)'
;MEKDYNFFPLRCGCSDFELFLKFLPTVDYGTFLCKIEQQNSNMKTSDVHLWRDSLKSKFIAVSLLYEDVLNQIPIWKSDIELTKERGFCDDISQVILLIKYETFLNSIYNLCETLSHLVRRFYSKANLPHGFHKQMKFTQTIKDVDETYFRILERVGWYSEVQSYRSEATHFLSGSIFISDSGEPGYQNKPYNERQDALKNISQDNIKQHVVELYKKVCSFVTEFSKHFLLTKCNKDKPIAGFCLRRADGRTGTRTITLNDYLCGKPPTCIAFEFDCPHEEECEALNKPSSRKN
;
A
#
# COMPACT_ATOMS: atom_id res chain seq x y z
N MET A 1 13.09 -41.45 -10.33
CA MET A 1 11.87 -40.62 -10.22
C MET A 1 12.28 -39.24 -9.75
N GLU A 2 12.46 -38.31 -10.69
CA GLU A 2 12.62 -36.90 -10.37
C GLU A 2 11.34 -36.43 -9.68
N LYS A 3 11.47 -35.98 -8.44
CA LYS A 3 10.36 -35.37 -7.73
C LYS A 3 10.27 -33.95 -8.27
N ASP A 4 9.22 -33.67 -9.03
CA ASP A 4 8.81 -32.31 -9.39
C ASP A 4 8.52 -31.55 -8.10
N TYR A 5 9.51 -30.81 -7.62
CA TYR A 5 9.34 -29.85 -6.56
C TYR A 5 8.72 -28.60 -7.19
N ASN A 6 7.44 -28.36 -6.96
CA ASN A 6 6.83 -27.06 -7.23
C ASN A 6 7.44 -26.05 -6.27
N PHE A 7 8.58 -25.47 -6.67
CA PHE A 7 9.20 -24.34 -6.00
C PHE A 7 8.21 -23.19 -6.03
N PHE A 8 7.71 -22.76 -4.87
CA PHE A 8 7.23 -21.39 -4.73
C PHE A 8 8.48 -20.51 -4.64
N PRO A 9 8.85 -19.77 -5.69
CA PRO A 9 9.96 -18.87 -5.58
C PRO A 9 9.52 -17.75 -4.64
N LEU A 10 10.33 -17.45 -3.62
CA LEU A 10 10.49 -16.05 -3.24
C LEU A 10 11.07 -15.37 -4.48
N ARG A 11 10.21 -14.99 -5.44
CA ARG A 11 10.65 -14.39 -6.70
C ARG A 11 11.51 -13.18 -6.35
N CYS A 12 12.70 -13.12 -6.95
CA CYS A 12 13.64 -11.99 -6.87
C CYS A 12 13.12 -10.75 -7.62
N GLY A 13 11.81 -10.50 -7.58
CA GLY A 13 11.10 -9.45 -8.30
C GLY A 13 9.86 -8.95 -7.54
N CYS A 14 9.88 -9.03 -6.21
CA CYS A 14 8.88 -8.37 -5.38
C CYS A 14 9.06 -6.86 -5.48
N SER A 15 7.98 -6.11 -5.70
CA SER A 15 8.03 -4.65 -5.60
C SER A 15 8.50 -4.24 -4.20
N ASP A 16 9.13 -3.07 -4.06
CA ASP A 16 9.57 -2.55 -2.76
C ASP A 16 8.44 -2.57 -1.72
N PHE A 17 7.19 -2.39 -2.16
CA PHE A 17 6.00 -2.50 -1.32
C PHE A 17 5.73 -3.92 -0.82
N GLU A 18 5.77 -4.94 -1.69
CA GLU A 18 5.61 -6.33 -1.25
C GLU A 18 6.72 -6.75 -0.29
N LEU A 19 7.95 -6.32 -0.56
CA LEU A 19 9.09 -6.59 0.30
C LEU A 19 8.94 -5.91 1.66
N PHE A 20 8.55 -4.63 1.67
CA PHE A 20 8.19 -3.90 2.88
C PHE A 20 7.12 -4.62 3.70
N LEU A 21 6.02 -5.04 3.07
CA LEU A 21 4.94 -5.77 3.74
C LEU A 21 5.41 -7.11 4.33
N LYS A 22 6.31 -7.82 3.64
CA LYS A 22 6.90 -9.07 4.15
C LYS A 22 7.78 -8.84 5.38
N PHE A 23 8.55 -7.76 5.39
CA PHE A 23 9.47 -7.43 6.48
C PHE A 23 8.85 -6.55 7.58
N LEU A 24 7.63 -6.04 7.41
CA LEU A 24 6.94 -5.24 8.44
C LEU A 24 6.88 -5.92 9.84
N PRO A 25 6.71 -7.25 9.97
CA PRO A 25 6.81 -7.97 11.26
C PRO A 25 8.18 -7.93 11.94
N THR A 26 9.21 -7.52 11.20
CA THR A 26 10.58 -7.40 11.72
C THR A 26 10.89 -6.04 12.31
N VAL A 27 10.01 -5.04 12.15
CA VAL A 27 10.22 -3.72 12.75
C VAL A 27 10.45 -3.86 14.25
N ASP A 28 11.59 -3.36 14.71
CA ASP A 28 11.94 -3.36 16.12
C ASP A 28 11.30 -2.14 16.77
N TYR A 29 10.16 -2.36 17.42
CA TYR A 29 9.47 -1.32 18.19
C TYR A 29 10.15 -1.08 19.56
N GLY A 30 11.05 -1.97 20.00
CA GLY A 30 11.69 -1.98 21.31
C GLY A 30 12.97 -1.15 21.41
N THR A 31 13.78 -1.06 20.35
CA THR A 31 14.98 -0.18 20.34
C THR A 31 14.65 1.31 20.36
N PHE A 32 13.40 1.70 20.15
CA PHE A 32 12.94 3.09 20.28
C PHE A 32 12.43 3.45 21.69
N LEU A 33 12.39 2.48 22.62
CA LEU A 33 12.01 2.67 24.02
C LEU A 33 13.25 2.73 24.94
N CYS A 34 14.01 3.82 24.89
CA CYS A 34 14.88 4.15 26.02
C CYS A 34 14.08 4.94 27.07
N LYS A 35 13.88 4.28 28.24
CA LYS A 35 13.51 4.78 29.57
C LYS A 35 12.51 5.94 29.61
N ILE A 36 11.23 5.61 29.67
CA ILE A 36 10.24 6.02 30.69
C ILE A 36 8.93 5.31 30.29
N GLU A 37 8.36 4.57 31.24
CA GLU A 37 7.05 3.88 31.19
C GLU A 37 6.92 2.64 30.29
N GLN A 38 7.25 1.48 30.88
CA GLN A 38 6.85 0.14 30.43
C GLN A 38 5.34 -0.14 30.65
N GLN A 39 4.46 0.81 30.35
CA GLN A 39 3.02 0.56 30.32
C GLN A 39 2.44 1.02 28.97
N ASN A 40 2.04 0.03 28.16
CA ASN A 40 1.08 0.12 27.05
C ASN A 40 1.55 0.49 25.62
N SER A 41 2.77 0.16 25.18
CA SER A 41 3.10 0.27 23.73
C SER A 41 3.65 -0.99 23.05
N ASN A 42 3.43 -2.18 23.62
CA ASN A 42 3.70 -3.42 22.91
C ASN A 42 2.60 -3.65 21.87
N MET A 43 2.83 -3.21 20.63
CA MET A 43 2.03 -3.65 19.50
C MET A 43 2.14 -5.18 19.45
N LYS A 44 1.02 -5.88 19.65
CA LYS A 44 1.05 -7.34 19.64
C LYS A 44 1.43 -7.78 18.24
N THR A 45 2.15 -8.90 18.10
CA THR A 45 2.50 -9.45 16.77
C THR A 45 1.27 -9.63 15.88
N SER A 46 0.10 -9.88 16.47
CA SER A 46 -1.21 -9.91 15.80
C SER A 46 -1.56 -8.60 15.07
N ASP A 47 -1.22 -7.45 15.65
CA ASP A 47 -1.56 -6.13 15.13
C ASP A 47 -0.73 -5.82 13.87
N VAL A 48 0.52 -6.30 13.81
CA VAL A 48 1.40 -6.09 12.64
C VAL A 48 0.87 -6.81 11.41
N HIS A 49 0.35 -8.03 11.59
CA HIS A 49 -0.26 -8.79 10.49
C HIS A 49 -1.53 -8.11 9.97
N LEU A 50 -2.35 -7.54 10.87
CA LEU A 50 -3.51 -6.73 10.48
C LEU A 50 -3.11 -5.49 9.68
N TRP A 51 -2.04 -4.78 10.08
CA TRP A 51 -1.51 -3.66 9.30
C TRP A 51 -1.04 -4.09 7.91
N ARG A 52 -0.27 -5.18 7.84
CA ARG A 52 0.22 -5.73 6.58
C ARG A 52 -0.94 -6.05 5.64
N ASP A 53 -1.92 -6.80 6.12
CA ASP A 53 -3.03 -7.28 5.29
C ASP A 53 -3.97 -6.11 4.91
N SER A 54 -4.18 -5.15 5.81
CA SER A 54 -4.92 -3.91 5.54
C SER A 54 -4.25 -3.07 4.44
N LEU A 55 -2.94 -2.82 4.54
CA LEU A 55 -2.18 -2.08 3.54
C LEU A 55 -2.19 -2.79 2.18
N LYS A 56 -1.98 -4.11 2.18
CA LYS A 56 -2.03 -4.92 0.96
C LYS A 56 -3.40 -4.79 0.27
N SER A 57 -4.48 -5.01 1.01
CA SER A 57 -5.84 -4.95 0.48
C SER A 57 -6.20 -3.56 -0.04
N LYS A 58 -5.77 -2.49 0.65
CA LYS A 58 -6.01 -1.11 0.21
C LYS A 58 -5.26 -0.77 -1.06
N PHE A 59 -4.00 -1.19 -1.20
CA PHE A 59 -3.26 -0.97 -2.44
C PHE A 59 -3.86 -1.76 -3.62
N ILE A 60 -4.24 -3.03 -3.39
CA ILE A 60 -4.95 -3.83 -4.40
C ILE A 60 -6.27 -3.16 -4.80
N ALA A 61 -7.03 -2.63 -3.85
CA ALA A 61 -8.27 -1.92 -4.13
C ALA A 61 -8.04 -0.70 -5.03
N VAL A 62 -6.97 0.09 -4.79
CA VAL A 62 -6.61 1.21 -5.68
C VAL A 62 -6.36 0.71 -7.11
N SER A 63 -5.60 -0.38 -7.28
CA SER A 63 -5.32 -0.97 -8.60
C SER A 63 -6.57 -1.49 -9.30
N LEU A 64 -7.48 -2.16 -8.59
CA LEU A 64 -8.72 -2.67 -9.16
C LEU A 64 -9.67 -1.53 -9.56
N LEU A 65 -9.81 -0.52 -8.69
CA LEU A 65 -10.68 0.62 -8.95
C LEU A 65 -10.16 1.52 -10.08
N TYR A 66 -8.83 1.61 -10.23
CA TYR A 66 -8.19 2.22 -11.39
C TYR A 66 -8.67 1.57 -12.70
N GLU A 67 -8.62 0.24 -12.78
CA GLU A 67 -9.11 -0.50 -13.96
C GLU A 67 -10.63 -0.36 -14.13
N ASP A 68 -11.41 -0.39 -13.05
CA ASP A 68 -12.86 -0.26 -13.12
C ASP A 68 -13.31 1.06 -13.74
N VAL A 69 -12.63 2.17 -13.42
CA VAL A 69 -12.90 3.48 -14.02
C VAL A 69 -12.55 3.45 -15.51
N LEU A 70 -11.38 2.94 -15.88
CA LEU A 70 -10.95 2.87 -17.27
C LEU A 70 -11.88 2.00 -18.13
N ASN A 71 -12.37 0.90 -17.59
CA ASN A 71 -13.31 0.00 -18.25
C ASN A 71 -14.72 0.60 -18.37
N GLN A 72 -15.11 1.53 -17.48
CA GLN A 72 -16.41 2.19 -17.55
C GLN A 72 -16.48 3.29 -18.61
N ILE A 73 -15.36 3.96 -18.91
CA ILE A 73 -15.33 5.09 -19.85
C ILE A 73 -15.85 4.71 -21.26
N PRO A 74 -15.43 3.59 -21.89
CA PRO A 74 -15.98 3.17 -23.18
C PRO A 74 -17.48 2.90 -23.16
N ILE A 75 -18.00 2.34 -22.06
CA ILE A 75 -19.43 2.06 -21.88
C ILE A 75 -20.21 3.37 -21.86
N TRP A 76 -19.76 4.33 -21.03
CA TRP A 76 -20.33 5.66 -20.98
C TRP A 76 -20.32 6.35 -22.35
N LYS A 77 -19.20 6.26 -23.10
CA LYS A 77 -19.11 6.84 -24.46
C LYS A 77 -20.13 6.21 -25.41
N SER A 78 -20.27 4.88 -25.39
CA SER A 78 -21.25 4.17 -26.22
C SER A 78 -22.68 4.64 -25.93
N ASP A 79 -23.03 4.84 -24.67
CA ASP A 79 -24.36 5.30 -24.28
C ASP A 79 -24.62 6.74 -24.74
N ILE A 80 -23.62 7.62 -24.65
CA ILE A 80 -23.71 8.99 -25.17
C ILE A 80 -23.92 9.01 -26.70
N GLU A 81 -23.25 8.14 -27.46
CA GLU A 81 -23.49 8.06 -28.91
C GLU A 81 -24.91 7.55 -29.23
N LEU A 82 -25.39 6.51 -28.53
CA LEU A 82 -26.77 6.03 -28.67
C LEU A 82 -27.80 7.11 -28.30
N THR A 83 -27.47 7.96 -27.33
CA THR A 83 -28.30 9.11 -26.93
C THR A 83 -28.46 10.10 -28.07
N LYS A 84 -27.36 10.41 -28.77
CA LYS A 84 -27.39 11.32 -29.93
C LYS A 84 -28.26 10.75 -31.06
N GLU A 85 -28.28 9.44 -31.23
CA GLU A 85 -29.12 8.76 -32.23
C GLU A 85 -30.61 8.72 -31.83
N ARG A 86 -30.91 8.47 -30.55
CA ARG A 86 -32.28 8.25 -30.05
C ARG A 86 -33.01 9.52 -29.61
N GLY A 87 -32.26 10.57 -29.27
CA GLY A 87 -32.79 11.83 -28.74
C GLY A 87 -33.18 11.80 -27.25
N PHE A 88 -32.96 10.68 -26.54
CA PHE A 88 -33.15 10.54 -25.09
C PHE A 88 -32.19 9.48 -24.51
N CYS A 89 -31.95 9.56 -23.20
CA CYS A 89 -30.97 8.73 -22.47
C CYS A 89 -31.37 8.51 -21.02
N ASP A 90 -31.01 7.33 -20.51
CA ASP A 90 -30.90 7.04 -19.09
C ASP A 90 -29.47 7.36 -18.60
N ASP A 91 -29.36 8.17 -17.55
CA ASP A 91 -28.08 8.64 -16.98
C ASP A 91 -27.31 7.55 -16.21
N ILE A 92 -27.69 6.28 -16.35
CA ILE A 92 -27.19 5.16 -15.55
C ILE A 92 -25.68 4.98 -15.70
N SER A 93 -25.14 4.95 -16.92
CA SER A 93 -23.70 4.77 -17.10
C SER A 93 -22.87 5.96 -16.65
N GLN A 94 -23.46 7.16 -16.69
CA GLN A 94 -22.88 8.38 -16.14
C GLN A 94 -22.79 8.30 -14.61
N VAL A 95 -23.86 7.87 -13.95
CA VAL A 95 -23.90 7.63 -12.51
C VAL A 95 -22.92 6.52 -12.09
N ILE A 96 -22.83 5.43 -12.86
CA ILE A 96 -21.86 4.36 -12.59
C ILE A 96 -20.42 4.88 -12.71
N LEU A 97 -20.11 5.68 -13.74
CA LEU A 97 -18.79 6.28 -13.91
C LEU A 97 -18.44 7.21 -12.74
N LEU A 98 -19.39 8.04 -12.31
CA LEU A 98 -19.23 8.90 -11.13
C LEU A 98 -18.87 8.09 -9.88
N ILE A 99 -19.67 7.07 -9.56
CA ILE A 99 -19.48 6.22 -8.37
C ILE A 99 -18.11 5.54 -8.42
N LYS A 100 -17.73 4.96 -9.55
CA LYS A 100 -16.43 4.30 -9.72
C LYS A 100 -15.27 5.29 -9.52
N TYR A 101 -15.37 6.48 -10.10
CA TYR A 101 -14.34 7.51 -9.99
C TYR A 101 -14.20 8.04 -8.55
N GLU A 102 -15.29 8.38 -7.87
CA GLU A 102 -15.24 8.83 -6.47
C GLU A 102 -14.76 7.71 -5.53
N THR A 103 -15.13 6.45 -5.81
CA THR A 103 -14.65 5.28 -5.05
C THR A 103 -13.14 5.08 -5.23
N PHE A 104 -12.61 5.26 -6.44
CA PHE A 104 -11.17 5.25 -6.71
C PHE A 104 -10.43 6.30 -5.87
N LEU A 105 -10.90 7.57 -5.87
CA LEU A 105 -10.29 8.64 -5.06
C LEU A 105 -10.35 8.33 -3.55
N ASN A 106 -11.50 7.83 -3.07
CA ASN A 106 -11.65 7.43 -1.68
C ASN A 106 -10.70 6.26 -1.29
N SER A 107 -10.42 5.34 -2.20
CA SER A 107 -9.48 4.24 -1.95
C SER A 107 -8.04 4.75 -1.74
N ILE A 108 -7.61 5.73 -2.53
CA ILE A 108 -6.31 6.39 -2.38
C ILE A 108 -6.24 7.14 -1.04
N TYR A 109 -7.30 7.88 -0.70
CA TYR A 109 -7.41 8.55 0.59
C TYR A 109 -7.21 7.56 1.75
N ASN A 110 -7.95 6.45 1.72
CA ASN A 110 -7.89 5.41 2.75
C ASN A 110 -6.52 4.72 2.85
N LEU A 111 -5.84 4.50 1.72
CA LEU A 111 -4.48 3.99 1.70
C LEU A 111 -3.53 4.94 2.44
N CYS A 112 -3.55 6.23 2.11
CA CYS A 112 -2.69 7.23 2.71
C CYS A 112 -2.95 7.42 4.21
N GLU A 113 -4.22 7.43 4.64
CA GLU A 113 -4.58 7.48 6.06
C GLU A 113 -4.09 6.24 6.83
N THR A 114 -4.12 5.06 6.19
CA THR A 114 -3.59 3.83 6.80
C THR A 114 -2.07 3.92 6.95
N LEU A 115 -1.38 4.47 5.96
CA LEU A 115 0.06 4.72 6.03
C LEU A 115 0.41 5.76 7.11
N SER A 116 -0.33 6.86 7.26
CA SER A 116 -0.06 7.86 8.30
C SER A 116 -0.21 7.29 9.71
N HIS A 117 -1.20 6.41 9.92
CA HIS A 117 -1.33 5.69 11.18
C HIS A 117 -0.12 4.79 11.48
N LEU A 118 0.41 4.09 10.47
CA LEU A 118 1.61 3.27 10.61
C LEU A 118 2.85 4.14 10.90
N VAL A 119 3.04 5.22 10.15
CA VAL A 119 4.13 6.20 10.34
C VAL A 119 4.14 6.72 11.76
N ARG A 120 2.98 7.08 12.31
CA ARG A 120 2.89 7.52 13.72
C ARG A 120 3.41 6.47 14.70
N ARG A 121 3.26 5.18 14.40
CA ARG A 121 3.85 4.11 15.22
C ARG A 121 5.37 4.07 15.08
N PHE A 122 5.91 4.28 13.88
CA PHE A 122 7.36 4.37 13.66
C PHE A 122 8.00 5.57 14.35
N TYR A 123 7.26 6.67 14.52
CA TYR A 123 7.72 7.87 15.22
C TYR A 123 6.84 8.19 16.45
N SER A 124 6.63 7.20 17.33
CA SER A 124 5.74 7.34 18.49
C SER A 124 6.10 8.53 19.40
N LYS A 125 7.40 8.85 19.51
CA LYS A 125 7.93 9.98 20.30
C LYS A 125 7.73 11.35 19.66
N ALA A 126 7.54 11.41 18.36
CA ALA A 126 7.37 12.68 17.63
C ALA A 126 5.94 13.24 17.70
N ASN A 127 5.01 12.48 18.34
CA ASN A 127 3.61 12.84 18.49
C ASN A 127 2.95 13.31 17.18
N LEU A 128 3.23 12.60 16.08
CA LEU A 128 2.67 12.95 14.78
C LEU A 128 1.13 12.88 14.78
N PRO A 129 0.45 13.77 14.04
CA PRO A 129 -1.00 13.72 13.91
C PRO A 129 -1.48 12.44 13.21
N HIS A 130 -2.73 12.05 13.43
CA HIS A 130 -3.28 10.81 12.86
C HIS A 130 -3.46 10.87 11.33
N GLY A 131 -3.95 11.98 10.81
CA GLY A 131 -4.31 12.11 9.39
C GLY A 131 -3.12 12.43 8.50
N PHE A 132 -3.09 11.86 7.30
CA PHE A 132 -2.00 12.01 6.35
C PHE A 132 -1.83 13.47 5.93
N HIS A 133 -2.93 14.18 5.62
CA HIS A 133 -2.89 15.62 5.34
C HIS A 133 -2.27 16.44 6.47
N LYS A 134 -2.63 16.09 7.71
CA LYS A 134 -2.11 16.80 8.88
C LYS A 134 -0.62 16.54 9.05
N GLN A 135 -0.15 15.32 8.75
CA GLN A 135 1.29 15.01 8.74
C GLN A 135 2.02 15.80 7.65
N MET A 136 1.47 15.92 6.44
CA MET A 136 2.05 16.75 5.38
C MET A 136 2.21 18.23 5.80
N LYS A 137 1.30 18.75 6.63
CA LYS A 137 1.40 20.10 7.21
C LYS A 137 2.33 20.17 8.43
N PHE A 138 2.75 19.05 9.01
CA PHE A 138 3.59 18.96 10.20
C PHE A 138 5.09 18.90 9.86
N THR A 139 5.52 19.82 8.99
CA THR A 139 6.77 19.73 8.21
C THR A 139 8.03 19.75 9.06
N GLN A 140 8.14 20.67 10.02
CA GLN A 140 9.38 20.85 10.80
C GLN A 140 9.69 19.60 11.64
N THR A 141 8.72 19.08 12.39
CA THR A 141 8.95 17.89 13.21
C THR A 141 9.28 16.66 12.37
N ILE A 142 8.62 16.47 11.22
CA ILE A 142 8.95 15.35 10.33
C ILE A 142 10.37 15.50 9.78
N LYS A 143 10.76 16.71 9.36
CA LYS A 143 12.12 17.00 8.89
C LYS A 143 13.17 16.72 9.96
N ASP A 144 12.90 17.06 11.22
CA ASP A 144 13.81 16.85 12.34
C ASP A 144 14.00 15.36 12.68
N VAL A 145 12.96 14.53 12.50
CA VAL A 145 13.03 13.09 12.83
C VAL A 145 13.42 12.22 11.64
N ASP A 146 13.13 12.64 10.41
CA ASP A 146 13.40 11.89 9.19
C ASP A 146 13.33 12.79 7.94
N GLU A 147 14.47 13.36 7.55
CA GLU A 147 14.57 14.24 6.38
C GLU A 147 14.18 13.55 5.07
N THR A 148 14.48 12.25 4.93
CA THR A 148 14.12 11.49 3.72
C THR A 148 12.61 11.35 3.61
N TYR A 149 11.94 10.98 4.71
CA TYR A 149 10.49 10.90 4.72
C TYR A 149 9.82 12.28 4.51
N PHE A 150 10.39 13.35 5.06
CA PHE A 150 9.96 14.71 4.76
C PHE A 150 9.99 15.00 3.25
N ARG A 151 11.10 14.69 2.57
CA ARG A 151 11.23 14.88 1.11
C ARG A 151 10.24 14.04 0.31
N ILE A 152 9.91 12.83 0.78
CA ILE A 152 8.86 12.00 0.17
C ILE A 152 7.52 12.74 0.27
N LEU A 153 7.17 13.29 1.44
CA LEU A 153 5.91 14.02 1.62
C LEU A 153 5.83 15.30 0.77
N GLU A 154 6.93 16.02 0.57
CA GLU A 154 6.96 17.21 -0.30
C GLU A 154 6.56 16.88 -1.75
N ARG A 155 6.86 15.66 -2.23
CA ARG A 155 6.49 15.20 -3.58
C ARG A 155 5.05 14.72 -3.70
N VAL A 156 4.32 14.64 -2.59
CA VAL A 156 2.95 14.11 -2.51
C VAL A 156 1.91 15.25 -2.55
N GLY A 157 2.24 16.38 -3.18
CA GLY A 157 1.33 17.52 -3.32
C GLY A 157 -0.04 17.18 -3.94
N TRP A 158 -0.08 16.13 -4.79
CA TRP A 158 -1.29 15.59 -5.39
C TRP A 158 -2.30 15.04 -4.37
N TYR A 159 -1.89 14.71 -3.14
CA TYR A 159 -2.82 14.19 -2.13
C TYR A 159 -3.81 15.26 -1.63
N SER A 160 -3.41 16.53 -1.59
CA SER A 160 -4.31 17.63 -1.19
C SER A 160 -5.51 17.74 -2.12
N GLU A 161 -5.29 17.45 -3.40
CA GLU A 161 -6.35 17.32 -4.40
C GLU A 161 -7.28 16.16 -4.03
N VAL A 162 -6.76 14.93 -3.94
CA VAL A 162 -7.55 13.72 -3.59
C VAL A 162 -8.39 13.92 -2.32
N GLN A 163 -7.79 14.51 -1.29
CA GLN A 163 -8.49 14.81 -0.04
C GLN A 163 -9.63 15.80 -0.26
N SER A 164 -9.45 16.81 -1.11
CA SER A 164 -10.48 17.80 -1.42
C SER A 164 -11.67 17.14 -2.12
N TYR A 165 -11.43 16.34 -3.18
CA TYR A 165 -12.48 15.59 -3.87
C TYR A 165 -13.26 14.69 -2.90
N ARG A 166 -12.55 13.90 -2.08
CA ARG A 166 -13.17 12.98 -1.11
C ARG A 166 -13.97 13.73 -0.05
N SER A 167 -13.43 14.83 0.47
CA SER A 167 -14.09 15.59 1.54
C SER A 167 -15.41 16.18 1.06
N GLU A 168 -15.47 16.69 -0.16
CA GLU A 168 -16.72 17.21 -0.72
C GLU A 168 -17.73 16.09 -1.01
N ALA A 169 -17.31 15.04 -1.70
CA ALA A 169 -18.19 13.90 -2.01
C ALA A 169 -18.76 13.21 -0.75
N THR A 170 -18.01 13.19 0.35
CA THR A 170 -18.47 12.55 1.61
C THR A 170 -19.37 13.47 2.45
N HIS A 171 -19.15 14.78 2.43
CA HIS A 171 -19.77 15.70 3.39
C HIS A 171 -20.87 16.59 2.79
N PHE A 172 -20.93 16.76 1.46
CA PHE A 172 -21.86 17.67 0.81
C PHE A 172 -22.62 16.96 -0.30
N LEU A 173 -22.10 17.02 -1.52
CA LEU A 173 -22.73 16.48 -2.71
C LEU A 173 -21.67 15.73 -3.52
N SER A 174 -22.06 14.59 -4.10
CA SER A 174 -21.28 13.99 -5.17
C SER A 174 -21.14 14.98 -6.33
N GLY A 175 -20.05 14.84 -7.07
CA GLY A 175 -19.85 15.61 -8.28
C GLY A 175 -20.84 15.23 -9.38
N SER A 176 -20.70 15.88 -10.52
CA SER A 176 -21.38 15.52 -11.76
C SER A 176 -20.36 15.21 -12.83
N ILE A 177 -20.61 14.18 -13.62
CA ILE A 177 -19.87 13.93 -14.86
C ILE A 177 -20.44 14.85 -15.94
N PHE A 178 -19.57 15.43 -16.76
CA PHE A 178 -19.96 16.22 -17.93
C PHE A 178 -19.17 15.78 -19.16
N ILE A 179 -19.64 16.14 -20.36
CA ILE A 179 -18.89 15.97 -21.60
C ILE A 179 -18.01 17.21 -21.75
N SER A 180 -16.69 17.05 -21.69
CA SER A 180 -15.77 18.18 -21.88
C SER A 180 -15.70 18.62 -23.34
N ASP A 181 -15.07 19.76 -23.60
CA ASP A 181 -14.86 20.28 -24.96
C ASP A 181 -14.09 19.29 -25.86
N SER A 182 -13.31 18.40 -25.24
CA SER A 182 -12.57 17.33 -25.94
C SER A 182 -13.42 16.09 -26.25
N GLY A 183 -14.69 16.05 -25.83
CA GLY A 183 -15.57 14.89 -25.94
C GLY A 183 -15.27 13.77 -24.93
N GLU A 184 -14.38 14.03 -23.97
CA GLU A 184 -14.03 13.10 -22.89
C GLU A 184 -14.90 13.33 -21.65
N PRO A 185 -15.10 12.32 -20.79
CA PRO A 185 -15.81 12.53 -19.54
C PRO A 185 -14.97 13.39 -18.60
N GLY A 186 -15.52 14.54 -18.23
CA GLY A 186 -15.02 15.41 -17.17
C GLY A 186 -15.77 15.19 -15.86
N TYR A 187 -15.18 15.62 -14.76
CA TYR A 187 -15.78 15.67 -13.43
C TYR A 187 -15.82 17.10 -12.94
N GLN A 188 -16.94 17.51 -12.34
CA GLN A 188 -17.00 18.77 -11.59
C GLN A 188 -17.73 18.56 -10.28
N ASN A 189 -17.27 19.24 -9.24
CA ASN A 189 -17.98 19.36 -7.98
C ASN A 189 -17.91 20.84 -7.55
N LYS A 190 -19.05 21.38 -7.12
CA LYS A 190 -19.13 22.72 -6.54
C LYS A 190 -19.08 22.56 -5.02
N PRO A 191 -17.90 22.71 -4.40
CA PRO A 191 -17.78 22.63 -2.95
C PRO A 191 -18.74 23.60 -2.28
N TYR A 192 -19.45 23.12 -1.26
CA TYR A 192 -20.45 23.94 -0.56
C TYR A 192 -19.83 24.84 0.52
N ASN A 193 -18.51 24.73 0.75
CA ASN A 193 -17.86 25.26 1.93
C ASN A 193 -17.08 26.57 1.75
N GLU A 194 -17.28 27.45 2.71
CA GLU A 194 -16.42 28.60 3.04
C GLU A 194 -15.16 28.20 3.87
N ARG A 195 -14.76 26.92 3.87
CA ARG A 195 -13.63 26.44 4.69
C ARG A 195 -12.30 27.06 4.22
N GLN A 196 -11.49 27.53 5.17
CA GLN A 196 -10.08 27.86 4.91
C GLN A 196 -9.38 26.66 4.26
N ASP A 197 -8.71 26.91 3.14
CA ASP A 197 -7.96 25.95 2.31
C ASP A 197 -8.77 25.00 1.40
N ALA A 198 -10.10 25.11 1.32
CA ALA A 198 -10.86 24.34 0.33
C ALA A 198 -10.67 24.89 -1.08
N LEU A 199 -10.50 24.00 -2.07
CA LEU A 199 -10.46 24.40 -3.48
C LEU A 199 -11.78 25.09 -3.85
N LYS A 200 -11.71 26.29 -4.45
CA LYS A 200 -12.90 27.06 -4.86
C LYS A 200 -13.72 26.39 -5.97
N ASN A 201 -13.08 25.52 -6.75
CA ASN A 201 -13.70 24.72 -7.78
C ASN A 201 -12.93 23.41 -7.89
N ILE A 202 -13.64 22.28 -7.91
CA ILE A 202 -13.05 20.96 -8.13
C ILE A 202 -13.51 20.53 -9.51
N SER A 203 -12.63 20.62 -10.49
CA SER A 203 -12.96 20.28 -11.87
C SER A 203 -11.79 19.56 -12.54
N GLN A 204 -12.13 18.54 -13.31
CA GLN A 204 -11.21 17.75 -14.11
C GLN A 204 -11.83 17.52 -15.48
N ASP A 205 -11.21 18.03 -16.54
CA ASP A 205 -11.78 17.95 -17.90
C ASP A 205 -11.64 16.56 -18.54
N ASN A 206 -10.74 15.73 -17.98
CA ASN A 206 -10.46 14.41 -18.49
C ASN A 206 -10.20 13.43 -17.34
N ILE A 207 -11.22 12.65 -16.98
CA ILE A 207 -11.15 11.62 -15.94
C ILE A 207 -10.14 10.54 -16.29
N LYS A 208 -10.07 10.12 -17.57
CA LYS A 208 -9.14 9.06 -18.02
C LYS A 208 -7.70 9.45 -17.74
N GLN A 209 -7.30 10.64 -18.20
CA GLN A 209 -5.95 11.14 -18.01
C GLN A 209 -5.64 11.31 -16.52
N HIS A 210 -6.57 11.90 -15.76
CA HIS A 210 -6.38 12.11 -14.33
C HIS A 210 -6.16 10.80 -13.57
N VAL A 211 -6.98 9.80 -13.80
CA VAL A 211 -6.88 8.49 -13.15
C VAL A 211 -5.55 7.80 -13.48
N VAL A 212 -5.09 7.87 -14.73
CA VAL A 212 -3.78 7.34 -15.15
C VAL A 212 -2.62 8.05 -14.47
N GLU A 213 -2.64 9.38 -14.44
CA GLU A 213 -1.58 10.17 -13.80
C GLU A 213 -1.55 9.98 -12.30
N LEU A 214 -2.72 9.97 -11.66
CA LEU A 214 -2.85 9.80 -10.22
C LEU A 214 -2.42 8.39 -9.80
N TYR A 215 -2.81 7.35 -10.54
CA TYR A 215 -2.35 5.99 -10.26
C TYR A 215 -0.82 5.86 -10.35
N LYS A 216 -0.18 6.47 -11.36
CA LYS A 216 1.29 6.52 -11.47
C LYS A 216 1.92 7.23 -10.26
N LYS A 217 1.36 8.36 -9.84
CA LYS A 217 1.83 9.11 -8.65
C LYS A 217 1.71 8.27 -7.38
N VAL A 218 0.60 7.54 -7.20
CA VAL A 218 0.39 6.62 -6.07
C VAL A 218 1.42 5.49 -6.09
N CYS A 219 1.64 4.83 -7.23
CA CYS A 219 2.64 3.77 -7.37
C CYS A 219 4.06 4.25 -7.06
N SER A 220 4.43 5.45 -7.54
CA SER A 220 5.73 6.07 -7.25
C SER A 220 5.88 6.36 -5.76
N PHE A 221 4.87 6.99 -5.14
CA PHE A 221 4.87 7.28 -3.71
C PHE A 221 4.97 6.00 -2.87
N VAL A 222 4.16 4.99 -3.15
CA VAL A 222 4.17 3.72 -2.40
C VAL A 222 5.53 3.05 -2.54
N THR A 223 6.16 3.07 -3.72
CA THR A 223 7.51 2.54 -3.92
C THR A 223 8.55 3.27 -3.07
N GLU A 224 8.62 4.61 -3.16
CA GLU A 224 9.56 5.42 -2.39
C GLU A 224 9.35 5.26 -0.88
N PHE A 225 8.10 5.34 -0.43
CA PHE A 225 7.71 5.13 0.97
C PHE A 225 8.18 3.76 1.46
N SER A 226 7.87 2.71 0.72
CA SER A 226 8.15 1.33 1.12
C SER A 226 9.64 1.08 1.21
N LYS A 227 10.40 1.53 0.22
CA LYS A 227 11.85 1.42 0.21
C LYS A 227 12.48 2.12 1.40
N HIS A 228 12.04 3.34 1.70
CA HIS A 228 12.52 4.10 2.85
C HIS A 228 12.29 3.36 4.17
N PHE A 229 11.04 2.96 4.45
CA PHE A 229 10.69 2.33 5.71
C PHE A 229 11.22 0.90 5.84
N LEU A 230 11.33 0.17 4.73
CA LEU A 230 12.01 -1.13 4.69
C LEU A 230 13.47 -0.99 5.14
N LEU A 231 14.20 0.00 4.61
CA LEU A 231 15.63 0.15 4.89
C LEU A 231 15.94 0.77 6.25
N THR A 232 15.00 1.56 6.80
CA THR A 232 15.23 2.35 8.02
C THR A 232 14.52 1.82 9.26
N LYS A 233 13.41 1.08 9.12
CA LYS A 233 12.62 0.60 10.28
C LYS A 233 12.58 -0.92 10.44
N CYS A 234 12.73 -1.70 9.36
CA CYS A 234 12.76 -3.15 9.48
C CYS A 234 14.10 -3.63 10.05
N ASN A 235 14.08 -4.64 10.93
CA ASN A 235 15.30 -5.25 11.42
C ASN A 235 15.94 -6.09 10.31
N LYS A 236 17.18 -5.74 9.95
CA LYS A 236 17.85 -6.33 8.80
C LYS A 236 18.29 -7.77 8.99
N ASP A 237 18.50 -8.16 10.25
CA ASP A 237 19.04 -9.46 10.65
C ASP A 237 17.95 -10.40 11.17
N LYS A 238 16.74 -9.88 11.43
CA LYS A 238 15.63 -10.71 11.88
C LYS A 238 15.06 -11.49 10.69
N PRO A 239 15.12 -12.83 10.70
CA PRO A 239 14.63 -13.64 9.61
C PRO A 239 13.10 -13.57 9.53
N ILE A 240 12.58 -13.51 8.30
CA ILE A 240 11.18 -13.79 8.01
C ILE A 240 11.03 -15.21 7.49
N ALA A 241 9.95 -15.87 7.90
CA ALA A 241 9.61 -17.22 7.47
C ALA A 241 8.72 -17.19 6.21
N GLY A 242 9.01 -18.08 5.26
CA GLY A 242 8.15 -18.45 4.16
C GLY A 242 7.96 -19.97 4.12
N PHE A 243 6.79 -20.42 3.67
CA PHE A 243 6.53 -21.85 3.53
C PHE A 243 7.48 -22.49 2.52
N CYS A 244 8.09 -23.61 2.90
CA CYS A 244 8.86 -24.48 2.02
C CYS A 244 8.06 -25.77 1.80
N LEU A 245 7.98 -26.19 0.54
CA LEU A 245 7.56 -27.50 0.02
C LEU A 245 6.78 -28.41 0.99
N ARG A 246 5.50 -28.64 0.69
CA ARG A 246 4.70 -29.71 1.30
C ARG A 246 5.00 -31.02 0.55
N ARG A 247 5.59 -32.01 1.23
CA ARG A 247 5.74 -33.35 0.66
C ARG A 247 4.39 -34.09 0.64
N ALA A 248 4.29 -35.10 -0.22
CA ALA A 248 3.13 -36.00 -0.28
C ALA A 248 2.90 -36.77 1.04
N ASP A 249 3.94 -36.92 1.87
CA ASP A 249 3.89 -37.52 3.21
C ASP A 249 3.41 -36.56 4.32
N GLY A 250 3.03 -35.32 3.96
CA GLY A 250 2.51 -34.32 4.89
C GLY A 250 3.56 -33.47 5.62
N ARG A 251 4.87 -33.74 5.45
CA ARG A 251 5.93 -32.91 6.06
C ARG A 251 6.03 -31.55 5.38
N THR A 252 6.29 -30.52 6.18
CA THR A 252 6.47 -29.12 5.73
C THR A 252 7.76 -28.55 6.26
N GLY A 253 8.49 -27.80 5.44
CA GLY A 253 9.67 -27.04 5.85
C GLY A 253 9.37 -25.55 5.91
N THR A 254 10.25 -24.78 6.54
CA THR A 254 10.20 -23.32 6.47
C THR A 254 11.51 -22.81 5.89
N ARG A 255 11.43 -21.93 4.89
CA ARG A 255 12.58 -21.15 4.44
C ARG A 255 12.58 -19.84 5.19
N THR A 256 13.73 -19.43 5.68
CA THR A 256 13.91 -18.12 6.29
C THR A 256 14.87 -17.29 5.48
N ILE A 257 14.64 -15.98 5.43
CA ILE A 257 15.56 -15.03 4.82
C ILE A 257 15.59 -13.76 5.66
N THR A 258 16.78 -13.21 5.87
CA THR A 258 16.93 -11.87 6.47
C THR A 258 16.86 -10.80 5.38
N LEU A 259 16.65 -9.53 5.74
CA LEU A 259 16.67 -8.46 4.73
C LEU A 259 18.08 -8.29 4.16
N ASN A 260 19.11 -8.46 4.99
CA ASN A 260 20.51 -8.44 4.54
C ASN A 260 20.80 -9.54 3.51
N ASP A 261 20.30 -10.75 3.73
CA ASP A 261 20.45 -11.84 2.77
C ASP A 261 19.76 -11.52 1.45
N TYR A 262 18.53 -10.98 1.51
CA TYR A 262 17.79 -10.57 0.32
C TYR A 262 18.53 -9.48 -0.48
N LEU A 263 19.02 -8.43 0.20
CA LEU A 263 19.74 -7.33 -0.44
C LEU A 263 21.08 -7.78 -1.05
N CYS A 264 21.71 -8.80 -0.48
CA CYS A 264 22.94 -9.41 -1.00
C CYS A 264 22.69 -10.49 -2.07
N GLY A 265 21.43 -10.74 -2.46
CA GLY A 265 21.09 -11.78 -3.43
C GLY A 265 21.35 -13.21 -2.94
N LYS A 266 21.43 -13.41 -1.61
CA LYS A 266 21.65 -14.74 -1.04
C LYS A 266 20.35 -15.56 -1.06
N PRO A 267 20.45 -16.89 -1.26
CA PRO A 267 19.28 -17.76 -1.22
C PRO A 267 18.70 -17.83 0.21
N PRO A 268 17.37 -18.03 0.35
CA PRO A 268 16.76 -18.30 1.66
C PRO A 268 17.30 -19.59 2.29
N THR A 269 17.63 -19.55 3.58
CA THR A 269 18.07 -20.71 4.36
C THR A 269 16.88 -21.60 4.71
N CYS A 270 17.01 -22.92 4.53
CA CYS A 270 15.99 -23.85 5.00
C CYS A 270 16.19 -24.11 6.51
N ILE A 271 15.18 -23.76 7.32
CA ILE A 271 15.13 -24.15 8.73
C ILE A 271 14.09 -25.26 8.85
N ALA A 272 14.55 -26.47 9.13
CA ALA A 272 13.70 -27.60 9.43
C ALA A 272 14.13 -28.24 10.75
N PHE A 273 13.15 -28.67 11.55
CA PHE A 273 13.40 -29.62 12.65
C PHE A 273 13.41 -31.08 12.15
N GLU A 274 12.81 -31.39 10.97
CA GLU A 274 12.66 -32.76 10.42
C GLU A 274 12.59 -32.83 8.87
N PHE A 275 13.48 -32.14 8.16
CA PHE A 275 13.55 -32.18 6.68
C PHE A 275 14.98 -32.43 6.21
N ASP A 276 15.17 -33.40 5.30
CA ASP A 276 16.42 -33.54 4.54
C ASP A 276 16.48 -32.42 3.50
N CYS A 277 17.27 -31.38 3.78
CA CYS A 277 17.49 -30.28 2.85
C CYS A 277 18.10 -30.83 1.55
N PRO A 278 17.57 -30.51 0.35
CA PRO A 278 18.12 -31.01 -0.91
C PRO A 278 19.52 -30.46 -1.23
N HIS A 279 19.97 -29.45 -0.48
CA HIS A 279 21.34 -28.96 -0.46
C HIS A 279 21.88 -29.08 0.97
N GLU A 280 22.45 -30.25 1.28
CA GLU A 280 22.98 -30.57 2.62
C GLU A 280 24.05 -29.56 3.07
N GLU A 281 24.82 -29.01 2.12
CA GLU A 281 25.92 -28.06 2.38
C GLU A 281 25.44 -26.66 2.84
N GLU A 282 24.20 -26.28 2.54
CA GLU A 282 23.63 -24.95 2.86
C GLU A 282 22.71 -24.96 4.09
N CYS A 283 22.58 -26.11 4.76
CA CYS A 283 21.62 -26.32 5.85
C CYS A 283 22.27 -26.25 7.23
N GLU A 284 22.09 -25.14 7.95
CA GLU A 284 22.59 -24.99 9.33
C GLU A 284 21.93 -25.97 10.34
N ALA A 285 20.77 -26.54 10.01
CA ALA A 285 20.07 -27.49 10.89
C ALA A 285 20.83 -28.82 11.06
N LEU A 286 21.66 -29.20 10.09
CA LEU A 286 22.51 -30.40 10.16
C LEU A 286 23.81 -30.17 10.95
N ASN A 287 24.21 -28.92 11.14
CA ASN A 287 25.43 -28.55 11.88
C ASN A 287 25.22 -28.37 13.39
N LYS A 288 23.99 -28.53 13.89
CA LYS A 288 23.73 -28.57 15.33
C LYS A 288 23.80 -30.01 15.83
N PRO A 289 24.75 -30.36 16.72
CA PRO A 289 24.73 -31.67 17.36
C PRO A 289 23.39 -31.84 18.06
N SER A 290 22.72 -32.96 17.77
CA SER A 290 21.42 -33.29 18.33
C SER A 290 21.52 -33.30 19.87
N SER A 291 21.05 -32.23 20.52
CA SER A 291 20.78 -32.24 21.95
C SER A 291 19.45 -32.95 22.19
N ARG A 292 19.39 -34.24 21.85
CA ARG A 292 18.45 -35.19 22.44
C ARG A 292 19.28 -36.16 23.27
N LYS A 293 19.54 -35.79 24.53
CA LYS A 293 19.81 -36.77 25.58
C LYS A 293 18.49 -37.07 26.28
N ASN A 294 18.08 -38.32 26.10
CA ASN A 294 17.08 -39.14 26.81
C ASN A 294 15.62 -38.68 26.76
#